data_AF-A0A0F2L8M0-F1
#
_entry.id   AF-A0A0F2L8M0-F1
#
_cell.length_a   1.000
_cell.length_b   1.000
_cell.length_c   1.000
_cell.angle_alpha   90.00
_cell.angle_beta   90.00
_cell.angle_gamma   90.00
#
_symmetry.space_group_name_H-M   'P 1'
#
loop_
_entity.id
_entity.type
_entity.pdbx_description
1 polymer ?
#
loop_
_entity_poly.entity_id
_entity_poly.type
_entity_poly.pdbx_seq_one_letter_code
_entity_poly.pdbx_strand_id
1 'polypeptide(L)' 'MWRKVVAGVLFVIPWVYYLLYPLYNTRQPELGGVPYFYWVQMLWLFITAILYVIAVFLLYPGKR' A
#
# COMPACT_ATOMS: atom_id res chain seq x y z
N MET A 1 -13.53 -19.51 -3.73
CA MET A 1 -13.86 -18.24 -4.43
C MET A 1 -13.54 -17.01 -3.58
N TRP A 2 -14.01 -16.93 -2.33
CA TRP A 2 -13.80 -15.79 -1.42
C TRP A 2 -12.32 -15.35 -1.25
N ARG A 3 -11.38 -16.29 -1.13
CA ARG A 3 -9.93 -15.99 -0.99
C ARG A 3 -9.37 -15.17 -2.14
N LYS A 4 -9.83 -15.45 -3.37
CA LYS A 4 -9.43 -14.71 -4.57
C LYS A 4 -9.99 -13.30 -4.57
N VAL A 5 -11.24 -13.14 -4.12
CA VAL A 5 -11.88 -11.81 -3.98
C VAL A 5 -11.12 -10.98 -2.96
N VAL A 6 -10.84 -11.54 -1.77
CA VAL A 6 -10.09 -10.83 -0.72
C VAL A 6 -8.69 -10.47 -1.21
N ALA A 7 -7.95 -11.40 -1.83
CA ALA A 7 -6.64 -11.09 -2.40
C ALA A 7 -6.70 -9.99 -3.47
N GLY A 8 -7.72 -10.02 -4.34
CA GLY A 8 -7.98 -8.96 -5.32
C GLY A 8 -8.19 -7.60 -4.65
N VAL A 9 -8.99 -7.54 -3.58
CA VAL A 9 -9.18 -6.30 -2.80
C VAL A 9 -7.87 -5.82 -2.20
N LEU A 10 -7.07 -6.71 -1.60
CA LEU A 10 -5.76 -6.35 -1.03
C LEU A 10 -4.81 -5.75 -2.07
N PHE A 11 -4.84 -6.24 -3.32
CA PHE A 11 -4.04 -5.68 -4.42
C PHE A 11 -4.56 -4.34 -4.94
N VAL A 12 -5.87 -4.09 -4.86
CA VAL A 12 -6.49 -2.84 -5.33
C VAL A 12 -6.28 -1.69 -4.34
N ILE A 13 -6.18 -1.97 -3.03
CA ILE A 13 -6.00 -0.93 -1.98
C ILE A 13 -4.83 0.02 -2.27
N PRO A 14 -3.60 -0.45 -2.56
CA PRO A 14 -2.48 0.44 -2.89
C PRO A 14 -2.75 1.31 -4.11
N TRP A 15 -3.41 0.76 -5.13
CA TRP A 15 -3.72 1.48 -6.36
C TRP A 15 -4.70 2.63 -6.11
N VAL A 16 -5.77 2.37 -5.37
CA VAL A 16 -6.75 3.40 -4.97
C VAL A 16 -6.10 4.48 -4.12
N TYR A 17 -5.22 4.10 -3.19
CA TYR A 17 -4.52 5.08 -2.37
C TYR A 17 -3.65 6.03 -3.20
N TYR A 18 -2.95 5.51 -4.22
CA TYR A 18 -2.11 6.34 -5.09
C TYR A 18 -2.91 7.36 -5.93
N LEU A 19 -4.19 7.09 -6.21
CA LEU A 19 -5.07 8.08 -6.84
C LEU A 19 -5.35 9.31 -5.95
N LEU A 20 -5.17 9.18 -4.64
CA LEU A 20 -5.38 10.27 -3.68
C LEU A 20 -4.18 11.21 -3.58
N TYR A 21 -3.04 10.88 -4.21
CA TYR A 21 -1.81 11.69 -4.16
C TYR A 21 -2.02 13.18 -4.43
N PRO A 22 -2.79 13.60 -5.45
CA PRO A 22 -3.00 15.02 -5.72
C PRO A 22 -3.66 15.78 -4.56
N LEU A 23 -4.38 15.09 -3.66
CA LEU A 23 -5.09 15.72 -2.54
C LEU A 23 -4.16 16.17 -1.41
N TYR A 24 -2.99 15.56 -1.28
CA TYR A 24 -2.09 15.79 -0.15
C TYR A 24 -0.62 15.91 -0.54
N ASN A 25 -0.29 15.96 -1.83
CA ASN A 25 1.04 16.26 -2.33
C ASN A 25 1.36 17.75 -2.11
N THR A 26 1.56 18.12 -0.86
CA THR A 26 1.93 19.46 -0.42
C THR A 26 3.41 19.51 -0.04
N ARG A 27 4.04 20.67 -0.25
CA ARG A 27 5.44 20.89 0.13
C ARG A 27 5.64 20.89 1.65
N GLN A 28 4.67 21.43 2.39
CA GLN A 28 4.72 21.52 3.85
C GLN A 28 3.59 20.67 4.45
N PRO A 29 3.80 20.09 5.65
CA PRO A 29 5.00 20.20 6.50
C PRO A 29 6.19 19.36 5.97
N GLU A 30 7.40 19.72 6.39
CA GLU A 30 8.62 18.97 6.10
C GLU A 30 9.16 18.34 7.39
N LEU A 31 9.65 17.11 7.31
CA LEU A 31 10.35 16.42 8.38
C LEU A 31 11.77 16.12 7.90
N GLY A 32 12.77 16.68 8.59
CA GLY A 32 14.17 16.53 8.21
C GLY A 32 14.53 17.15 6.85
N GLY A 33 13.83 18.22 6.44
CA GLY A 33 14.01 18.86 5.13
C GLY A 33 13.38 18.10 3.95
N VAL A 34 12.55 17.09 4.23
CA VAL A 34 11.81 16.33 3.23
C VAL A 34 10.31 16.50 3.46
N PRO A 35 9.51 16.84 2.44
CA PRO A 35 8.05 16.92 2.56
C PRO A 35 7.43 15.66 3.16
N TYR A 36 6.47 15.85 4.06
CA TYR A 36 5.78 14.75 4.75
C TYR A 36 5.16 13.73 3.79
N PHE A 37 4.77 14.18 2.60
CA PHE A 37 4.35 13.34 1.48
C PHE A 37 5.25 12.12 1.27
N TYR A 38 6.57 12.30 1.19
CA TYR A 38 7.51 11.21 0.94
C TYR A 38 7.63 10.25 2.11
N TRP A 39 7.55 10.74 3.34
CA TRP A 39 7.52 9.89 4.54
C TRP A 39 6.29 8.98 4.55
N VAL A 40 5.14 9.53 4.17
CA VAL A 40 3.91 8.76 4.01
C VAL A 40 4.03 7.75 2.88
N GLN A 41 4.61 8.12 1.73
CA GLN A 41 4.85 7.18 0.64
C GLN A 41 5.77 6.03 1.06
N MET A 42 6.83 6.32 1.81
CA MET A 42 7.75 5.31 2.34
C MET A 42 7.05 4.36 3.30
N LEU A 43 6.21 4.86 4.22
CA LEU A 43 5.38 4.01 5.07
C LEU A 43 4.45 3.13 4.22
N TRP A 44 3.86 3.72 3.17
CA TRP A 44 2.94 3.01 2.29
C TRP A 44 3.61 1.93 1.43
N LEU A 45 4.91 2.08 1.15
CA LEU A 45 5.72 1.03 0.51
C LEU A 45 5.73 -0.24 1.37
N PHE A 46 6.02 -0.10 2.68
CA PHE A 46 6.01 -1.24 3.61
C PHE A 46 4.62 -1.85 3.76
N ILE A 47 3.59 -1.02 3.87
CA ILE A 47 2.20 -1.49 3.96
C ILE A 47 1.82 -2.25 2.69
N THR A 48 2.16 -1.74 1.51
CA THR A 48 1.91 -2.42 0.23
C THR A 48 2.60 -3.78 0.17
N ALA A 49 3.87 -3.87 0.60
CA ALA A 49 4.58 -5.14 0.66
C ALA A 49 3.87 -6.16 1.59
N ILE A 50 3.42 -5.72 2.76
CA ILE A 50 2.68 -6.56 3.72
C ILE A 50 1.34 -7.03 3.11
N LEU A 51 0.58 -6.13 2.47
CA LEU A 51 -0.68 -6.48 1.81
C LEU A 51 -0.48 -7.55 0.75
N TYR A 52 0.59 -7.43 -0.06
CA TYR A 52 0.92 -8.39 -1.10
C TYR A 52 1.34 -9.74 -0.52
N VAL A 53 2.16 -9.74 0.54
CA VAL A 53 2.57 -10.96 1.25
C VAL A 53 1.34 -11.69 1.79
N ILE A 54 0.43 -10.98 2.46
CA ILE A 54 -0.83 -11.55 2.98
C ILE A 54 -1.67 -12.11 1.83
N ALA A 55 -1.81 -11.37 0.73
CA ALA A 55 -2.58 -11.82 -0.42
C ALA A 55 -1.99 -13.10 -1.05
N VAL A 56 -0.66 -13.20 -1.18
CA VAL A 56 0.02 -14.40 -1.69
C VAL A 56 -0.18 -15.59 -0.75
N PHE A 57 0.01 -15.42 0.57
CA PHE A 57 -0.25 -16.48 1.54
C PHE A 57 -1.72 -16.92 1.55
N LEU A 58 -2.65 -15.98 1.35
CA LEU A 58 -4.07 -16.26 1.23
C LEU A 58 -4.41 -17.00 -0.07
N LEU A 59 -3.66 -16.81 -1.15
CA LEU A 59 -3.86 -17.55 -2.39
C LEU A 59 -3.22 -18.95 -2.35
N TYR A 60 -2.05 -19.10 -1.70
CA TYR A 60 -1.22 -20.30 -1.73
C TYR A 60 -0.81 -20.80 -0.32
N PRO A 61 -1.75 -21.25 0.54
CA PRO A 61 -1.48 -21.58 1.95
C PRO A 61 -0.65 -22.85 2.19
N GLY A 62 -0.13 -23.51 1.15
CA GLY A 62 0.60 -24.79 1.29
C GLY A 62 1.73 -24.99 0.29
N LYS A 63 2.06 -23.99 -0.53
CA LYS A 63 3.29 -23.98 -1.33
C LYS A 63 4.31 -23.11 -0.58
N ARG A 64 5.10 -23.75 0.28
CA ARG A 64 6.41 -23.23 0.69
C ARG A 64 7.46 -24.11 0.04
#